data_AF-A0A0V8I7I6-F1
#
_entry.id   AF-A0A0V8I7I6-F1
#
_cell.length_a   1.000
_cell.length_b   1.000
_cell.length_c   1.000
_cell.angle_alpha   90.00
_cell.angle_beta   90.00
_cell.angle_gamma   90.00
#
_symmetry.space_group_name_H-M   'P 1'
#
loop_
_entity.id
_entity.type
_entity.pdbx_description
1 polymer ?
#
loop_
_entity_poly.entity_id
_entity_poly.type
_entity_poly.pdbx_seq_one_letter_code
_entity_poly.pdbx_strand_id
1 'polypeptide(L)'
;MVGEGLPGAAEHVAADLLPLVRRLASCAVQVEEVLAGLRDIQLLNWQSPAGRAYRDTVSRQGAALRHAADALEGAKAAVARHAEDSVAAAAAAYR
;
A
#
# COMPACT_ATOMS: atom_id res chain seq x y z
N MET A 1 -42.52 5.37 -6.26
CA MET A 1 -41.21 5.98 -5.95
C MET A 1 -40.34 4.93 -5.27
N VAL A 2 -39.04 5.00 -5.53
CA VAL A 2 -37.92 4.27 -4.89
C VAL A 2 -37.55 2.92 -5.50
N GLY A 3 -36.59 2.96 -6.43
CA GLY A 3 -35.84 1.79 -6.92
C GLY A 3 -34.45 2.11 -7.49
N GLU A 4 -34.04 3.39 -7.53
CA GLU A 4 -32.88 3.85 -8.33
C GLU A 4 -31.59 4.10 -7.52
N GLY A 5 -31.59 3.89 -6.19
CA GLY A 5 -30.50 4.38 -5.32
C GLY A 5 -29.37 3.39 -4.97
N LEU A 6 -29.59 2.08 -5.12
CA LEU A 6 -28.66 1.04 -4.67
C LEU A 6 -27.51 0.69 -5.65
N PRO A 7 -27.68 0.71 -6.99
CA PRO A 7 -26.60 0.33 -7.91
C PRO A 7 -25.57 1.46 -8.02
N GLY A 8 -26.05 2.71 -8.09
CA GLY A 8 -25.20 3.90 -8.11
C GLY A 8 -24.36 4.03 -6.84
N ALA A 9 -24.88 3.62 -5.68
CA ALA A 9 -24.11 3.66 -4.43
C ALA A 9 -22.92 2.67 -4.44
N ALA A 10 -23.14 1.44 -4.89
CA ALA A 10 -22.07 0.44 -5.00
C ALA A 10 -21.04 0.79 -6.08
N GLU A 11 -21.49 1.34 -7.21
CA GLU A 11 -20.61 1.88 -8.26
C GLU A 11 -19.80 3.08 -7.76
N HIS A 12 -20.40 3.98 -6.97
CA HIS A 12 -19.71 5.12 -6.38
C HIS A 12 -18.66 4.67 -5.35
N VAL A 13 -19.00 3.71 -4.49
CA VAL A 13 -18.05 3.11 -3.56
C VAL A 13 -16.88 2.46 -4.31
N ALA A 14 -17.15 1.65 -5.35
CA ALA A 14 -16.09 1.07 -6.16
C ALA A 14 -15.24 2.13 -6.87
N ALA A 15 -15.85 3.20 -7.36
CA ALA A 15 -15.17 4.34 -7.97
C ALA A 15 -14.27 5.10 -6.98
N ASP A 16 -14.63 5.17 -5.71
CA ASP A 16 -13.80 5.78 -4.66
C ASP A 16 -12.65 4.87 -4.18
N LEU A 17 -12.84 3.55 -4.22
CA LEU A 17 -11.84 2.59 -3.78
C LEU A 17 -10.70 2.41 -4.81
N LEU A 18 -10.98 2.51 -6.12
CA LEU A 18 -9.94 2.38 -7.16
C LEU A 18 -8.81 3.43 -7.04
N PRO A 19 -9.09 4.74 -6.84
CA PRO A 19 -8.07 5.73 -6.51
C PRO A 19 -7.25 5.38 -5.28
N LEU A 20 -7.88 4.80 -4.24
CA LEU A 20 -7.17 4.38 -3.03
C LEU A 20 -6.19 3.25 -3.32
N VAL A 21 -6.59 2.23 -4.10
CA VAL A 21 -5.69 1.15 -4.56
C VAL A 21 -4.48 1.73 -5.29
N ARG A 22 -4.68 2.71 -6.18
CA ARG A 22 -3.58 3.37 -6.92
C ARG A 22 -2.64 4.12 -5.99
N ARG A 23 -3.18 4.83 -4.98
CA ARG A 23 -2.38 5.54 -3.99
C ARG A 23 -1.55 4.59 -3.13
N LEU A 24 -2.13 3.46 -2.71
CA LEU A 24 -1.41 2.41 -1.97
C LEU A 24 -0.29 1.81 -2.82
N ALA A 25 -0.55 1.53 -4.10
CA ALA A 25 0.47 1.04 -5.03
C ALA A 25 1.62 2.04 -5.23
N SER A 26 1.31 3.33 -5.42
CA SER A 26 2.32 4.38 -5.54
C SER A 26 3.17 4.52 -4.27
N CYS A 27 2.52 4.47 -3.10
CA CYS A 27 3.23 4.51 -1.83
C CYS A 27 4.17 3.30 -1.65
N ALA A 28 3.73 2.10 -2.04
CA ALA A 28 4.58 0.91 -1.99
C ALA A 28 5.83 1.07 -2.88
N VAL A 29 5.68 1.59 -4.09
CA VAL A 29 6.82 1.88 -5.00
C VAL A 29 7.80 2.87 -4.36
N GLN A 30 7.29 3.96 -3.77
CA GLN A 30 8.14 4.95 -3.10
C GLN A 30 8.89 4.36 -1.90
N VAL A 31 8.29 3.45 -1.14
CA VAL A 31 8.96 2.75 -0.04
C VAL A 31 10.09 1.87 -0.56
N GLU A 32 9.89 1.17 -1.68
CA GLU A 32 10.94 0.36 -2.32
C GLU A 32 12.12 1.22 -2.83
N GLU A 33 11.85 2.41 -3.38
CA GLU A 33 12.90 3.37 -3.77
C GLU A 33 13.74 3.81 -2.56
N VAL A 34 13.10 4.10 -1.43
CA VAL A 34 13.81 4.43 -0.19
C VAL A 34 14.63 3.24 0.31
N LEU A 35 14.06 2.03 0.29
CA LEU A 35 14.77 0.80 0.69
C LEU A 35 16.01 0.54 -0.17
N ALA A 36 15.95 0.81 -1.48
CA ALA A 36 17.11 0.75 -2.36
C ALA A 36 18.20 1.74 -1.93
N GLY A 37 17.85 3.00 -1.64
CA GLY A 37 18.80 3.99 -1.14
C GLY A 37 19.41 3.61 0.22
N LEU A 38 18.61 3.01 1.13
CA LEU A 38 19.13 2.51 2.40
C LEU A 38 20.12 1.36 2.19
N ARG A 39 19.90 0.49 1.20
CA ARG A 39 20.83 -0.58 0.84
C ARG A 39 22.15 -0.03 0.32
N ASP A 40 22.12 1.03 -0.49
CA ASP A 40 23.33 1.68 -0.99
C ASP A 40 24.18 2.26 0.15
N ILE A 41 23.55 2.85 1.17
CA ILE A 41 24.24 3.30 2.39
C ILE A 41 24.94 2.13 3.09
N GLN A 42 24.35 0.93 3.10
CA GLN A 42 24.97 -0.24 3.73
C GLN A 42 26.23 -0.74 3.00
N LEU A 43 26.39 -0.40 1.73
CA LEU A 43 27.58 -0.76 0.94
C LEU A 43 28.75 0.20 1.18
N LEU A 44 28.54 1.31 1.87
CA LEU A 44 29.60 2.26 2.22
C LEU A 44 30.52 1.69 3.30
N ASN A 45 31.84 1.73 3.06
CA ASN A 45 32.85 1.19 3.97
C ASN A 45 33.25 2.19 5.07
N TRP A 46 32.30 2.57 5.92
CA TRP A 46 32.57 3.45 7.06
C TRP A 46 33.06 2.68 8.28
N GLN A 47 34.32 2.91 8.66
CA GLN A 47 34.98 2.20 9.76
C GLN A 47 35.02 2.99 11.08
N SER A 48 34.54 4.23 11.11
CA SER A 48 34.46 5.00 12.36
C SER A 48 33.32 4.50 13.26
N PRO A 49 33.40 4.66 14.59
CA PRO A 49 32.30 4.34 15.50
C PRO A 49 30.98 5.05 15.12
N ALA A 50 31.07 6.32 14.72
CA ALA A 50 29.91 7.09 14.27
C ALA A 50 29.29 6.51 12.99
N GLY A 51 30.12 6.09 12.03
CA GLY A 51 29.65 5.47 10.79
C GLY A 51 28.94 4.13 11.02
N ARG A 52 29.46 3.30 11.93
CA ARG A 52 28.78 2.06 12.34
C ARG A 52 27.43 2.33 12.99
N ALA A 53 27.37 3.26 13.95
CA ALA A 53 26.12 3.60 14.63
C ALA A 53 25.04 4.15 13.68
N TYR A 54 25.45 4.93 12.67
CA TYR A 54 24.54 5.39 11.62
C TYR A 54 24.02 4.22 10.77
N ARG A 55 24.92 3.34 10.29
CA ARG A 55 24.53 2.16 9.52
C ARG A 55 23.59 1.22 10.29
N ASP A 56 23.79 1.05 11.58
CA ASP A 56 22.89 0.27 12.44
C ASP A 56 21.50 0.90 12.50
N THR A 57 21.44 2.23 12.61
CA THR A 57 20.18 2.98 12.60
C THR A 57 19.46 2.81 11.27
N VAL A 58 20.18 2.96 10.14
CA VAL A 58 19.63 2.73 8.80
C VAL A 58 19.10 1.30 8.64
N SER A 59 19.83 0.30 9.15
CA SER A 59 19.38 -1.10 9.12
C SER A 59 18.05 -1.31 9.87
N ARG A 60 17.90 -0.68 11.05
CA ARG A 60 16.63 -0.71 11.81
C ARG A 60 15.49 -0.03 11.06
N GLN A 61 15.73 1.14 10.48
CA GLN A 61 14.72 1.84 9.68
C GLN A 61 14.33 1.04 8.43
N GLY A 62 15.29 0.40 7.76
CA GLY A 62 15.02 -0.48 6.63
C GLY A 62 14.15 -1.68 7.01
N ALA A 63 14.31 -2.24 8.22
CA ALA A 63 13.43 -3.30 8.70
C ALA A 63 12.00 -2.80 8.91
N ALA A 64 11.82 -1.63 9.54
CA ALA A 64 10.51 -1.03 9.72
C ALA A 64 9.83 -0.70 8.38
N LEU A 65 10.58 -0.19 7.40
CA LEU A 65 10.06 0.12 6.06
C LEU A 65 9.63 -1.13 5.29
N ARG A 66 10.37 -2.25 5.40
CA ARG A 66 9.93 -3.52 4.80
C ARG A 66 8.60 -3.99 5.37
N HIS A 67 8.44 -3.93 6.70
CA HIS A 67 7.15 -4.24 7.32
C HIS A 67 6.03 -3.30 6.86
N ALA A 68 6.33 -2.01 6.65
CA ALA A 68 5.37 -1.07 6.10
C ALA A 68 5.01 -1.39 4.64
N ALA A 69 5.97 -1.80 3.81
CA ALA A 69 5.73 -2.23 2.43
C ALA A 69 4.81 -3.46 2.37
N ASP A 70 5.08 -4.47 3.20
CA ASP A 70 4.23 -5.66 3.33
C ASP A 70 2.80 -5.28 3.73
N ALA A 71 2.65 -4.36 4.68
CA ALA A 71 1.34 -3.88 5.13
C ALA A 71 0.60 -3.09 4.03
N LEU A 72 1.30 -2.28 3.23
CA LEU A 72 0.73 -1.56 2.10
C LEU A 72 0.22 -2.53 1.02
N GLU A 73 0.97 -3.58 0.73
CA GLU A 73 0.56 -4.61 -0.23
C GLU A 73 -0.68 -5.37 0.26
N GLY A 74 -0.70 -5.74 1.54
CA GLY A 74 -1.87 -6.34 2.18
C GLY A 74 -3.10 -5.43 2.13
N ALA A 75 -2.93 -4.14 2.44
CA ALA A 75 -4.01 -3.15 2.38
C ALA A 75 -4.52 -2.98 0.94
N LYS A 76 -3.63 -2.91 -0.06
CA LYS A 76 -3.98 -2.81 -1.47
C LYS A 76 -4.84 -4.00 -1.90
N ALA A 77 -4.42 -5.22 -1.55
CA ALA A 77 -5.16 -6.44 -1.86
C ALA A 77 -6.55 -6.47 -1.18
N ALA A 78 -6.63 -6.08 0.09
CA ALA A 78 -7.89 -6.01 0.83
C ALA A 78 -8.87 -5.00 0.24
N VAL A 79 -8.39 -3.80 -0.11
CA VAL A 79 -9.22 -2.75 -0.74
C VAL A 79 -9.70 -3.18 -2.13
N ALA A 80 -8.83 -3.79 -2.94
CA ALA A 80 -9.20 -4.29 -4.26
C ALA A 80 -10.28 -5.38 -4.16
N ARG A 81 -10.11 -6.34 -3.24
CA ARG A 81 -11.11 -7.37 -2.96
C ARG A 81 -12.44 -6.75 -2.54
N HIS A 82 -12.42 -5.78 -1.65
CA HIS A 82 -13.63 -5.12 -1.16
C HIS A 82 -14.38 -4.38 -2.28
N ALA A 83 -13.66 -3.77 -3.23
CA ALA A 83 -14.27 -3.14 -4.40
C ALA A 83 -14.94 -4.20 -5.31
N GLU A 84 -14.27 -5.32 -5.57
CA GLU A 84 -14.84 -6.44 -6.34
C GLU A 84 -16.09 -7.03 -5.68
N ASP A 85 -16.04 -7.29 -4.38
CA ASP A 85 -17.14 -7.84 -3.59
C ASP A 85 -18.35 -6.89 -3.59
N SER A 86 -18.11 -5.58 -3.50
CA SER A 86 -19.17 -4.56 -3.53
C SER A 86 -19.91 -4.54 -4.87
N VAL A 87 -19.17 -4.65 -5.98
CA VAL A 87 -19.75 -4.72 -7.33
C VAL A 87 -20.51 -6.04 -7.53
N ALA A 88 -19.94 -7.16 -7.09
CA ALA A 88 -20.57 -8.48 -7.20
C ALA A 88 -21.87 -8.56 -6.37
N ALA A 89 -21.87 -8.03 -5.15
CA ALA A 89 -23.03 -7.96 -4.29
C ALA A 89 -24.16 -7.11 -4.92
N ALA A 90 -23.81 -5.96 -5.50
CA ALA A 90 -24.76 -5.13 -6.23
C ALA A 90 -25.38 -5.92 -7.40
N ALA A 91 -24.57 -6.57 -8.24
CA ALA A 91 -25.05 -7.34 -9.38
C ALA A 91 -25.95 -8.53 -8.98
N ALA A 92 -25.67 -9.17 -7.84
CA ALA A 92 -26.48 -10.28 -7.32
C ALA A 92 -27.85 -9.84 -6.80
N ALA A 93 -27.96 -8.63 -6.24
CA ALA A 93 -29.23 -8.07 -5.76
C ALA A 93 -30.24 -7.77 -6.88
N TYR A 94 -29.82 -7.84 -8.15
CA TYR A 94 -30.65 -7.62 -9.34
C TYR A 94 -31.10 -8.92 -10.04
N ARG A 95 -30.68 -10.10 -9.58
CA ARG A 95 -31.18 -11.39 -10.08
C ARG A 95 -32.35 -11.89 -9.23
#